data_AF-A0A0G1JKG0-F1
#
_entry.id   AF-A0A0G1JKG0-F1
#
_cell.length_a   1.000
_cell.length_b   1.000
_cell.length_c   1.000
_cell.angle_alpha   90.00
_cell.angle_beta   90.00
_cell.angle_gamma   90.00
#
_symmetry.space_group_name_H-M   'P 1'
#
loop_
_entity.id
_entity.type
_entity.pdbx_description
1 polymer ?
#
loop_
_entity_poly.entity_id
_entity_poly.type
_entity_poly.pdbx_seq_one_letter_code
_entity_poly.pdbx_strand_id
1 'polypeptide(L)'
;MKETWLKPPEIKDLSKTEVLHHRLSIEVDGKEIGKAELIYFGRPIRFYLLENLRIDPDYRGFRFSSRAIESINKFLDNKKTPGVLVNVISEDSKSRGLYERHDWKPTSFKDILVYSKKDLPKDVLAEMILRLTKWYNHDSK
;
A
#
# COMPACT_ATOMS: atom_id res chain seq x y z
N MET A 1 -25.33 -27.65 -1.83
CA MET A 1 -23.89 -27.31 -1.70
C MET A 1 -23.78 -26.22 -0.64
N LYS A 2 -23.04 -26.45 0.45
CA LYS A 2 -22.77 -25.43 1.48
C LYS A 2 -21.40 -24.83 1.16
N GLU A 3 -21.35 -23.54 0.87
CA GLU A 3 -20.10 -22.79 0.75
C GLU A 3 -19.42 -22.76 2.13
N THR A 4 -18.34 -23.53 2.27
CA THR A 4 -17.47 -23.44 3.45
C THR A 4 -16.62 -22.18 3.33
N TRP A 5 -17.09 -21.11 3.97
CA TRP A 5 -16.28 -19.93 4.23
C TRP A 5 -15.10 -20.34 5.11
N LEU A 6 -13.91 -20.45 4.50
CA LEU A 6 -12.65 -20.52 5.25
C LEU A 6 -12.56 -19.23 6.08
N LYS A 7 -12.68 -19.36 7.40
CA LYS A 7 -12.42 -18.24 8.31
C LYS A 7 -10.99 -17.75 8.04
N PRO A 8 -10.77 -16.43 7.85
CA PRO A 8 -9.42 -15.90 7.72
C PRO A 8 -8.57 -16.37 8.91
N PRO A 9 -7.30 -16.74 8.70
CA PRO A 9 -6.46 -17.22 9.78
C PRO A 9 -6.38 -16.19 10.91
N GLU A 10 -6.60 -16.64 12.14
CA GLU A 10 -6.39 -15.80 13.32
C GLU A 10 -4.89 -15.53 13.48
N ILE A 11 -4.44 -14.33 13.13
CA ILE A 11 -3.08 -13.89 13.43
C ILE A 11 -2.98 -13.62 14.93
N LYS A 12 -2.50 -14.60 15.69
CA LYS A 12 -2.49 -14.57 17.16
C LYS A 12 -1.37 -13.73 17.77
N ASP A 13 -0.39 -13.28 16.99
CA ASP A 13 0.79 -12.61 17.54
C ASP A 13 1.45 -11.66 16.52
N LEU A 14 1.37 -10.35 16.78
CA LEU A 14 2.07 -9.34 15.97
C LEU A 14 3.58 -9.32 16.23
N SER A 15 4.08 -9.88 17.35
CA SER A 15 5.50 -9.83 17.73
C SER A 15 6.43 -10.58 16.76
N LYS A 16 5.87 -11.44 15.90
CA LYS A 16 6.59 -12.16 14.84
C LYS A 16 6.57 -11.43 13.49
N THR A 17 5.92 -10.27 13.41
CA THR A 17 5.93 -9.43 12.22
C THR A 17 7.24 -8.64 12.18
N GLU A 18 8.08 -8.93 11.20
CA GLU A 18 9.18 -8.06 10.83
C GLU A 18 8.61 -6.78 10.21
N VAL A 19 8.65 -5.67 10.95
CA VAL A 19 8.24 -4.33 10.51
C VAL A 19 9.48 -3.49 10.23
N LEU A 20 9.60 -2.93 9.03
CA LEU A 20 10.70 -2.00 8.69
C LEU A 20 10.14 -0.73 8.03
N HIS A 21 10.56 0.43 8.52
CA HIS A 21 10.21 1.71 7.90
C HIS A 21 11.21 2.06 6.81
N HIS A 22 10.70 2.30 5.61
CA HIS A 22 11.46 2.74 4.46
C HIS A 22 11.02 4.15 4.09
N ARG A 23 12.00 5.01 3.81
CA ARG A 23 11.78 6.33 3.23
C ARG A 23 12.39 6.35 1.84
N LEU A 24 11.56 6.67 0.85
CA LEU A 24 11.96 6.77 -0.55
C LEU A 24 11.97 8.24 -0.96
N SER A 25 13.11 8.74 -1.46
CA SER A 25 13.15 10.00 -2.20
C SER A 25 12.41 9.81 -3.52
N ILE A 26 11.46 10.71 -3.80
CA ILE A 26 10.72 10.73 -5.06
C ILE A 26 11.46 11.67 -5.99
N GLU A 27 12.07 11.11 -7.03
CA GLU A 27 12.85 11.87 -7.99
C GLU A 27 12.12 11.95 -9.34
N VAL A 28 12.13 13.14 -9.93
CA VAL A 28 11.65 13.39 -11.28
C VAL A 28 12.74 14.13 -12.05
N ASP A 29 13.18 13.56 -13.17
CA ASP A 29 14.25 14.10 -14.01
C ASP A 29 15.55 14.39 -13.21
N GLY A 30 15.87 13.52 -12.24
CA GLY A 30 17.06 13.65 -11.38
C GLY A 30 16.94 14.67 -10.24
N LYS A 31 15.75 15.24 -10.03
CA LYS A 31 15.47 16.17 -8.93
C LYS A 31 14.54 15.54 -7.91
N GLU A 32 14.90 15.58 -6.63
CA GLU A 32 13.98 15.21 -5.55
C GLU A 32 12.81 16.22 -5.51
N ILE A 33 11.59 15.69 -5.63
CA ILE A 33 10.34 16.47 -5.62
C ILE A 33 9.45 16.13 -4.43
N GLY A 34 9.88 15.19 -3.59
CA GLY A 34 9.06 14.69 -2.49
C GLY A 34 9.61 13.41 -1.87
N LYS A 35 8.83 12.85 -0.95
CA LYS A 35 9.17 11.65 -0.17
C LYS A 35 7.97 10.74 -0.03
N ALA A 36 8.20 9.44 -0.09
CA ALA A 36 7.24 8.42 0.31
C ALA A 36 7.74 7.67 1.54
N GLU A 37 6.82 7.39 2.46
CA GLU A 37 7.07 6.57 3.64
C GLU A 37 6.30 5.26 3.47
N LEU A 38 7.04 4.16 3.56
CA LEU A 38 6.49 2.81 3.40
C LEU A 38 6.86 1.95 4.60
N ILE A 39 5.92 1.13 5.04
CA ILE A 39 6.14 0.15 6.11
C ILE A 39 6.18 -1.24 5.48
N TYR A 40 7.29 -1.94 5.61
CA TYR A 40 7.44 -3.32 5.19
C TYR A 40 6.88 -4.26 6.24
N PHE A 41 6.08 -5.24 5.81
CA PHE A 41 5.57 -6.34 6.60
C PHE A 41 6.18 -7.64 6.09
N GLY A 42 7.08 -8.29 6.84
CA GLY A 42 7.91 -9.39 6.32
C GLY A 42 7.37 -10.82 6.43
N ARG A 43 6.56 -11.15 7.45
CA ARG A 43 6.00 -12.51 7.68
C ARG A 43 4.56 -12.46 8.20
N PRO A 44 3.69 -13.43 7.88
CA PRO A 44 3.91 -14.57 6.98
C PRO A 44 3.84 -14.19 5.48
N ILE A 45 3.19 -13.06 5.18
CA ILE A 45 3.04 -12.52 3.82
C ILE A 45 3.83 -11.23 3.73
N ARG A 46 4.61 -11.09 2.65
CA ARG A 46 5.43 -9.91 2.40
C ARG A 46 4.61 -8.85 1.68
N PHE A 47 4.53 -7.65 2.24
CA PHE A 47 3.93 -6.50 1.57
C PHE A 47 4.47 -5.18 2.10
N TYR A 48 4.27 -4.10 1.35
CA TYR A 48 4.49 -2.73 1.79
C TYR A 48 3.17 -2.04 2.02
N LEU A 49 3.03 -1.32 3.13
CA LEU A 49 2.03 -0.27 3.31
C LEU A 49 2.62 1.05 2.82
N LEU A 50 1.97 1.74 1.90
CA LEU A 50 2.25 3.14 1.59
C LEU A 50 1.53 3.99 2.63
N GLU A 51 2.29 4.51 3.59
CA GLU A 51 1.77 5.26 4.74
C GLU A 51 1.57 6.73 4.38
N ASN A 52 2.54 7.32 3.70
CA ASN A 52 2.52 8.74 3.35
C ASN A 52 3.21 8.99 2.02
N LEU A 53 2.66 9.90 1.23
CA LEU A 53 3.28 10.45 0.03
C LEU A 53 3.18 11.98 0.10
N ARG A 54 4.32 12.63 0.29
CA ARG A 54 4.42 14.09 0.31
C ARG A 54 5.17 14.56 -0.93
N ILE A 55 4.50 15.37 -1.74
CA ILE A 55 5.12 16.15 -2.82
C ILE A 55 5.35 17.56 -2.31
N ASP A 56 6.56 18.07 -2.55
CA ASP A 56 6.91 19.43 -2.18
C ASP A 56 6.00 20.45 -2.88
N PRO A 57 5.57 21.52 -2.18
CA PRO A 57 4.61 22.48 -2.71
C PRO A 57 4.95 23.03 -4.10
N ASP A 58 6.24 23.25 -4.35
CA ASP A 58 6.77 23.79 -5.61
C ASP A 58 6.61 22.84 -6.81
N TYR A 59 6.32 21.56 -6.55
CA TYR A 59 6.07 20.54 -7.57
C TYR A 59 4.64 20.01 -7.53
N ARG A 60 3.71 20.71 -6.87
CA ARG A 60 2.29 20.31 -6.88
C ARG A 60 1.69 20.59 -8.26
N GLY A 61 1.18 19.54 -8.90
CA GLY A 61 0.55 19.62 -10.22
C GLY A 61 0.34 18.23 -10.85
N PHE A 62 -0.51 18.13 -11.87
CA PHE A 62 -1.02 16.85 -12.42
C PHE A 62 0.08 15.88 -12.92
N ARG A 63 1.25 16.39 -13.33
CA ARG A 63 2.33 15.57 -13.89
C ARG A 63 3.25 14.96 -12.83
N PHE A 64 3.58 15.70 -11.77
CA PHE A 64 4.53 15.23 -10.76
C PHE A 64 3.94 14.14 -9.86
N SER A 65 2.65 14.23 -9.53
CA SER A 65 1.98 13.17 -8.76
C SER A 65 1.92 11.84 -9.50
N SER A 66 1.77 11.85 -10.83
CA SER A 66 1.81 10.62 -11.63
C SER A 66 3.20 9.97 -11.59
N ARG A 67 4.24 10.76 -11.84
CA ARG A 67 5.63 10.28 -11.79
C ARG A 67 6.06 9.81 -10.39
N ALA A 68 5.49 10.41 -9.35
CA ALA A 68 5.69 9.95 -7.98
C ALA A 68 5.17 8.52 -7.77
N ILE A 69 3.96 8.23 -8.25
CA ILE A 69 3.40 6.87 -8.17
C ILE A 69 4.18 5.89 -9.03
N GLU A 70 4.60 6.29 -10.24
CA GLU A 70 5.48 5.46 -11.08
C GLU A 70 6.78 5.09 -10.34
N SER A 71 7.36 6.03 -9.59
CA SER A 71 8.57 5.79 -8.78
C SER A 71 8.31 4.78 -7.66
N ILE A 72 7.16 4.87 -6.98
CA ILE A 72 6.72 3.92 -5.96
C ILE A 72 6.48 2.53 -6.59
N ASN A 73 5.78 2.46 -7.71
CA ASN A 73 5.52 1.22 -8.44
C ASN A 73 6.82 0.54 -8.85
N LYS A 74 7.78 1.30 -9.39
CA LYS A 74 9.12 0.81 -9.73
C LYS A 74 9.87 0.27 -8.51
N PHE A 75 9.75 0.94 -7.36
CA PHE A 75 10.31 0.44 -6.10
C PHE A 75 9.68 -0.90 -5.69
N LEU A 76 8.34 -1.00 -5.69
CA LEU A 76 7.61 -2.23 -5.34
C LEU A 76 7.95 -3.38 -6.30
N ASP A 77 8.06 -3.08 -7.59
CA ASP A 77 8.49 -3.99 -8.64
C ASP A 77 9.89 -4.55 -8.42
N ASN A 78 10.85 -3.67 -8.10
CA ASN A 78 12.23 -4.06 -7.81
C ASN A 78 12.29 -4.93 -6.55
N LYS A 79 11.44 -4.66 -5.56
CA LYS A 79 11.30 -5.50 -4.36
C LYS A 79 10.49 -6.77 -4.59
N LYS A 80 9.84 -6.93 -5.75
CA LYS A 80 8.93 -8.04 -6.08
C LYS A 80 7.89 -8.28 -4.99
N THR A 81 7.41 -7.20 -4.38
CA THR A 81 6.57 -7.23 -3.18
C THR A 81 5.37 -6.32 -3.40
N PRO A 82 4.13 -6.76 -3.12
CA PRO A 82 2.94 -5.95 -3.33
C PRO A 82 2.90 -4.73 -2.41
N GLY A 83 2.24 -3.67 -2.87
CA GLY A 83 1.94 -2.47 -2.10
C GLY A 83 0.47 -2.40 -1.72
N VAL A 84 0.18 -1.86 -0.55
CA VAL A 84 -1.16 -1.60 -0.04
C VAL A 84 -1.25 -0.13 0.36
N LEU A 85 -2.36 0.50 0.03
CA LEU A 85 -2.70 1.85 0.46
C LEU A 85 -4.02 1.79 1.22
N VAL A 86 -4.03 2.36 2.43
CA VAL A 86 -5.19 2.36 3.35
C VAL A 86 -5.51 3.81 3.72
N ASN A 87 -6.78 4.16 3.77
CA ASN A 87 -7.32 5.28 4.58
C ASN A 87 -6.99 6.74 4.23
N VAL A 88 -6.39 7.09 3.08
CA VAL A 88 -6.06 8.53 2.81
C VAL A 88 -6.86 9.15 1.66
N ILE A 89 -7.82 8.42 1.11
CA ILE A 89 -8.42 8.77 -0.18
C ILE A 89 -9.89 8.36 -0.14
N SER A 90 -10.79 9.32 0.12
CA SER A 90 -12.23 9.06 -0.05
C SER A 90 -12.49 8.56 -1.46
N GLU A 91 -13.52 7.73 -1.66
CA GLU A 91 -13.92 7.23 -2.98
C GLU A 91 -14.03 8.35 -4.03
N ASP A 92 -14.49 9.52 -3.60
CA ASP A 92 -14.64 10.71 -4.46
C ASP A 92 -13.38 11.58 -4.59
N SER A 93 -12.29 11.25 -3.90
CA SER A 93 -11.10 12.08 -3.94
C SER A 93 -10.37 11.93 -5.27
N LYS A 94 -9.93 13.06 -5.83
CA LYS A 94 -9.12 13.11 -7.07
C LYS A 94 -7.85 12.27 -6.97
N SER A 95 -7.36 12.03 -5.76
CA SER A 95 -6.22 11.17 -5.47
C SER A 95 -6.51 9.70 -5.80
N ARG A 96 -7.74 9.21 -5.65
CA ARG A 96 -8.07 7.79 -5.91
C ARG A 96 -7.84 7.41 -7.35
N GLY A 97 -8.46 8.18 -8.23
CA GLY A 97 -8.34 7.97 -9.67
C GLY A 97 -6.89 8.14 -10.14
N LEU A 98 -6.04 8.85 -9.40
CA LEU A 98 -4.61 8.90 -9.70
C LEU A 98 -3.96 7.52 -9.49
N TYR A 99 -4.15 6.88 -8.33
CA TYR A 99 -3.59 5.54 -8.09
C TYR A 99 -4.18 4.48 -9.03
N GLU A 100 -5.48 4.51 -9.27
CA GLU A 100 -6.15 3.53 -10.16
C GLU A 100 -5.64 3.60 -11.61
N ARG A 101 -5.29 4.79 -12.11
CA ARG A 101 -4.64 4.97 -13.42
C ARG A 101 -3.21 4.40 -13.49
N HIS A 102 -2.62 4.07 -12.33
CA HIS A 102 -1.28 3.51 -12.17
C HIS A 102 -1.34 2.07 -11.63
N ASP A 103 -2.39 1.33 -12.01
CA ASP A 103 -2.60 -0.10 -11.73
C ASP A 103 -2.82 -0.46 -10.25
N TRP A 104 -3.09 0.52 -9.39
CA TRP A 104 -3.56 0.24 -8.03
C TRP A 104 -5.03 -0.15 -8.09
N LYS A 105 -5.33 -1.41 -7.82
CA LYS A 105 -6.68 -1.96 -7.95
C LYS A 105 -7.46 -1.82 -6.65
N PRO A 106 -8.75 -1.47 -6.70
CA PRO A 106 -9.63 -1.54 -5.53
C PRO A 106 -9.82 -2.99 -5.09
N THR A 107 -10.01 -3.15 -3.78
CA THR A 107 -10.29 -4.44 -3.16
C THR A 107 -11.76 -4.54 -2.76
N SER A 108 -12.19 -5.70 -2.23
CA SER A 108 -13.51 -5.85 -1.59
C SER A 108 -13.64 -5.06 -0.28
N PHE A 109 -12.53 -4.53 0.24
CA PHE A 109 -12.52 -3.71 1.44
C PHE A 109 -12.52 -2.24 1.04
N LYS A 110 -13.39 -1.47 1.70
CA LYS A 110 -13.55 -0.04 1.44
C LYS A 110 -12.23 0.69 1.70
N ASP A 111 -11.92 1.69 0.86
CA ASP A 111 -10.77 2.58 1.01
C ASP A 111 -9.39 1.88 1.03
N ILE A 112 -9.32 0.67 0.45
CA ILE A 112 -8.07 -0.08 0.25
C ILE A 112 -7.81 -0.29 -1.24
N LEU A 113 -6.64 0.19 -1.68
CA LEU A 113 -6.08 -0.07 -2.98
C LEU A 113 -4.84 -0.97 -2.86
N VAL A 114 -4.63 -1.85 -3.83
CA VAL A 114 -3.49 -2.75 -3.88
C VAL A 114 -2.78 -2.66 -5.21
N TYR A 115 -1.47 -2.51 -5.15
CA TYR A 115 -0.58 -2.63 -6.30
C TYR A 115 0.17 -3.97 -6.26
N SER A 116 0.09 -4.71 -7.36
CA SER A 116 0.85 -5.94 -7.53
C SER A 116 1.00 -6.29 -9.01
N LYS A 117 2.20 -6.75 -9.40
CA LYS A 117 2.46 -7.30 -10.75
C LYS A 117 1.68 -8.56 -11.08
N LYS A 118 1.20 -9.26 -10.06
CA LYS A 118 0.42 -10.49 -10.19
C LYS A 118 -0.84 -10.37 -9.37
N ASP A 119 -1.93 -10.96 -9.86
CA ASP A 119 -3.14 -11.04 -9.06
C ASP A 119 -2.86 -11.81 -7.76
N LEU A 120 -3.28 -11.24 -6.65
CA LEU A 120 -3.13 -11.83 -5.33
C LEU A 120 -4.34 -12.72 -5.03
N PRO A 121 -4.12 -13.95 -4.52
CA PRO A 121 -5.20 -14.77 -4.01
C PRO A 121 -6.04 -14.04 -2.94
N LYS A 122 -7.34 -14.35 -2.86
CA LYS A 122 -8.27 -13.65 -1.94
C LYS A 122 -7.89 -13.84 -0.47
N ASP A 123 -7.37 -15.00 -0.11
CA ASP A 123 -6.87 -15.34 1.23
C ASP A 123 -5.62 -14.54 1.59
N VAL A 124 -4.68 -14.39 0.64
CA VAL A 124 -3.49 -13.53 0.78
C VAL A 124 -3.90 -12.08 1.04
N LEU A 125 -4.86 -11.57 0.26
CA LEU A 125 -5.38 -10.22 0.41
C LEU A 125 -6.07 -10.01 1.75
N ALA A 126 -6.91 -10.96 2.17
CA ALA A 126 -7.61 -10.90 3.46
C ALA A 126 -6.62 -10.89 4.64
N GLU A 127 -5.56 -11.69 4.58
CA GLU A 127 -4.51 -11.73 5.59
C GLU A 127 -3.72 -10.43 5.66
N MET A 128 -3.33 -9.85 4.51
CA MET A 128 -2.66 -8.54 4.46
C MET A 128 -3.51 -7.45 5.13
N ILE A 129 -4.81 -7.43 4.84
CA ILE A 129 -5.74 -6.43 5.37
C ILE A 129 -5.99 -6.63 6.87
N LEU A 130 -6.15 -7.89 7.32
CA LEU A 130 -6.28 -8.21 8.75
C LEU A 130 -5.07 -7.71 9.55
N ARG A 131 -3.86 -7.83 8.99
CA ARG A 131 -2.63 -7.32 9.62
C ARG A 131 -2.61 -5.82 9.72
N LEU A 132 -3.01 -5.13 8.66
CA LEU A 132 -3.12 -3.67 8.65
C LEU A 132 -4.13 -3.17 9.68
N THR A 133 -5.32 -3.78 9.75
CA THR A 133 -6.32 -3.42 10.76
C THR A 133 -5.79 -3.62 12.17
N LYS A 134 -5.08 -4.72 12.43
CA LYS A 134 -4.46 -4.96 13.75
C LYS A 134 -3.35 -3.96 14.06
N TRP A 135 -2.51 -3.61 13.08
CA TRP A 135 -1.46 -2.61 13.21
C TRP A 135 -2.03 -1.23 13.60
N TYR A 136 -3.00 -0.71 12.83
CA TYR A 136 -3.64 0.56 13.13
C TYR A 136 -4.36 0.58 14.49
N ASN A 137 -5.00 -0.52 14.87
CA ASN A 137 -5.68 -0.61 16.17
C ASN A 137 -4.72 -0.76 17.36
N HIS A 138 -3.48 -1.20 17.11
CA HIS A 138 -2.46 -1.36 18.14
C HIS A 138 -1.69 -0.05 18.38
N ASP A 139 -1.33 0.68 17.32
CA ASP A 139 -0.64 1.98 17.40
C ASP A 139 -1.55 3.16 17.80
N SER A 140 -2.87 2.97 17.85
CA SER A 140 -3.83 4.01 18.26
C SER A 140 -4.06 4.10 19.78
N LYS A 141 -3.16 3.56 20.61
CA LYS A 141 -3.20 3.64 22.08
C LYS A 141 -1.92 4.22 22.64
#